data_AF-A0A7S1XD25-F1
#
_entry.id   AF-A0A7S1XD25-F1
#
_cell.length_a   1.000
_cell.length_b   1.000
_cell.length_c   1.000
_cell.angle_alpha   90.00
_cell.angle_beta   90.00
_cell.angle_gamma   90.00
#
_symmetry.space_group_name_H-M   'P 1'
#
loop_
_entity.id
_entity.type
_entity.pdbx_description
1 polymer ?
#
loop_
_entity_poly.entity_id
_entity_poly.type
_entity_poly.pdbx_seq_one_letter_code
_entity_poly.pdbx_strand_id
1 'polypeptide(L)'
;ASGRRRALLLRLPNGMASFCKVLLLATSDSVGFASEVAAAGPTTRLLRSIGSPDTACVATAPVDGKPVLTRWTDTIRGCPRLLPLESKVFVATSEENLAAVQAWAKSAGFPEANIVSTGAPSGAGCAAAEGVAAYLTATGAPDSSLVVVDADSLPEPEFAMGRVVEHAMLRANDCFSVTTVHPDVPLVEARCPIAVDGSETNPKVLSIDPQGVAAAGELMLGPLAVLRKASVHELASMADAGLPPRAQLAEFCRQKLQAGPVYALPLGTCFSVESLDTYLFTHSFFEWYRQQKQSMAAQPLRVEDSNIFLAEDTRLGGDVTSKLDRQLELLETVAKKGQIPWSSRLDLGPMIHTFMTVYERRQKEAAMRPEPTLPDRFMQPETWKYRTARKEHPVFTTSNNIYGAKVPVQPQMPNSYHGLNGQFTKGFAGPYKAQSLNV
;
A
#
# COMPACT_ATOMS: atom_id res chain seq x y z
N ALA A 1 -7.53 39.81 -21.79
CA ALA A 1 -6.26 39.80 -21.03
C ALA A 1 -6.05 38.41 -20.43
N SER A 2 -5.44 37.49 -21.18
CA SER A 2 -5.18 36.12 -20.74
C SER A 2 -3.90 36.08 -19.91
N GLY A 3 -4.08 36.02 -18.60
CA GLY A 3 -2.99 35.88 -17.64
C GLY A 3 -2.29 34.54 -17.81
N ARG A 4 -1.21 34.51 -18.60
CA ARG A 4 -0.20 33.46 -18.55
C ARG A 4 0.35 33.43 -17.13
N ARG A 5 -0.18 32.54 -16.27
CA ARG A 5 0.47 32.14 -15.03
C ARG A 5 1.78 31.47 -15.43
N ARG A 6 2.84 32.27 -15.60
CA ARG A 6 4.22 31.79 -15.55
C ARG A 6 4.32 31.04 -14.24
N ALA A 7 4.50 29.72 -14.30
CA ALA A 7 4.95 28.95 -13.15
C ALA A 7 6.22 29.65 -12.68
N LEU A 8 6.10 30.40 -11.59
CA LEU A 8 7.21 30.91 -10.82
C LEU A 8 7.87 29.67 -10.26
N LEU A 9 8.73 29.04 -11.06
CA LEU A 9 9.82 28.22 -10.57
C LEU A 9 10.64 29.19 -9.72
N LEU A 10 10.24 29.33 -8.45
CA LEU A 10 11.05 29.94 -7.41
C LEU A 10 12.40 29.23 -7.52
N ARG A 11 13.36 29.93 -8.14
CA ARG A 11 14.76 29.52 -8.12
C ARG A 11 15.15 29.59 -6.66
N LEU A 12 14.94 28.49 -5.95
CA LEU A 12 15.52 28.28 -4.64
C LEU A 12 17.03 28.55 -4.80
N PRO A 13 17.65 29.26 -3.84
CA PRO A 13 19.07 29.57 -3.91
C PRO A 13 19.86 28.31 -4.30
N ASN A 14 20.69 28.42 -5.34
CA ASN A 14 21.30 27.32 -6.11
C ASN A 14 22.17 26.32 -5.30
N GLY A 15 22.21 26.40 -3.98
CA GLY A 15 22.87 25.45 -3.09
C GLY A 15 21.94 24.56 -2.25
N MET A 16 20.62 24.82 -2.17
CA MET A 16 19.77 24.02 -1.28
C MET A 16 19.24 22.72 -1.88
N ALA A 17 19.25 22.56 -3.20
CA ALA A 17 18.54 21.46 -3.87
C ALA A 17 19.25 20.10 -3.85
N SER A 18 20.54 20.02 -3.48
CA SER A 18 21.34 18.79 -3.56
C SER A 18 21.37 17.94 -2.30
N PHE A 19 20.82 18.40 -1.17
CA PHE A 19 21.12 17.82 0.14
C PHE A 19 19.95 17.11 0.83
N CYS A 20 19.01 16.54 0.08
CA CYS A 20 17.92 15.77 0.69
C CYS A 20 18.04 14.29 0.30
N LYS A 21 18.14 13.44 1.32
CA LYS A 21 18.15 11.98 1.20
C LYS A 21 16.87 11.40 1.82
N VAL A 22 16.58 10.15 1.51
CA VAL A 22 15.41 9.42 2.03
C VAL A 22 15.90 8.15 2.71
N LEU A 23 15.32 7.87 3.88
CA LEU A 23 15.46 6.61 4.59
C LEU A 23 14.08 5.97 4.71
N LEU A 24 13.90 4.81 4.08
CA LEU A 24 12.73 3.95 4.27
C LEU A 24 13.00 3.01 5.44
N LEU A 25 12.13 3.00 6.43
CA LEU A 25 12.24 2.18 7.64
C LEU A 25 11.39 0.92 7.47
N ALA A 26 12.05 -0.19 7.16
CA ALA A 26 11.47 -1.52 6.99
C ALA A 26 11.87 -2.42 8.18
N THR A 27 11.57 -1.96 9.39
CA THR A 27 12.02 -2.57 10.66
C THR A 27 10.91 -3.29 11.43
N SER A 28 9.68 -3.33 10.91
CA SER A 28 8.54 -4.00 11.53
C SER A 28 8.81 -5.46 11.88
N ASP A 29 8.06 -5.92 12.88
CA ASP A 29 7.95 -7.31 13.34
C ASP A 29 7.48 -8.25 12.22
N SER A 30 8.45 -8.78 11.48
CA SER A 30 8.20 -9.82 10.48
C SER A 30 7.83 -11.14 11.10
N VAL A 31 8.25 -11.42 12.33
CA VAL A 31 7.98 -12.70 12.99
C VAL A 31 6.51 -12.77 13.41
N GLY A 32 5.99 -11.69 14.00
CA GLY A 32 4.56 -11.52 14.30
C GLY A 32 3.72 -11.62 13.03
N PHE A 33 4.07 -10.86 11.98
CA PHE A 33 3.36 -10.91 10.71
C PHE A 33 3.41 -12.30 10.03
N ALA A 34 4.57 -12.94 10.01
CA ALA A 34 4.75 -14.30 9.50
C ALA A 34 3.91 -15.32 10.28
N SER A 35 3.88 -15.19 11.60
CA SER A 35 3.07 -16.04 12.48
C SER A 35 1.57 -15.85 12.20
N GLU A 36 1.09 -14.61 12.01
CA GLU A 36 -0.29 -14.32 11.64
C GLU A 36 -0.64 -14.92 10.26
N VAL A 37 0.25 -14.79 9.27
CA VAL A 37 0.11 -15.38 7.93
C VAL A 37 0.05 -16.91 8.01
N ALA A 38 0.92 -17.53 8.81
CA ALA A 38 0.94 -18.98 9.00
C ALA A 38 -0.34 -19.47 9.70
N ALA A 39 -0.81 -18.74 10.73
CA ALA A 39 -2.02 -19.06 11.47
C ALA A 39 -3.29 -18.93 10.60
N ALA A 40 -3.33 -17.96 9.69
CA ALA A 40 -4.44 -17.79 8.74
C ALA A 40 -4.51 -18.92 7.70
N GLY A 41 -3.40 -19.65 7.48
CA GLY A 41 -3.32 -20.79 6.58
C GLY A 41 -3.32 -20.44 5.08
N PRO A 42 -3.08 -21.41 4.18
CA PRO A 42 -2.95 -21.18 2.74
C PRO A 42 -4.30 -20.97 2.00
N THR A 43 -5.39 -20.77 2.76
CA THR A 43 -6.78 -20.84 2.27
C THR A 43 -7.17 -19.64 1.42
N THR A 44 -6.59 -18.46 1.65
CA THR A 44 -6.88 -17.30 0.80
C THR A 44 -5.87 -17.12 -0.32
N ARG A 45 -6.37 -16.85 -1.53
CA ARG A 45 -5.55 -16.52 -2.71
C ARG A 45 -4.58 -15.35 -2.44
N LEU A 46 -4.96 -14.47 -1.52
CA LEU A 46 -4.17 -13.32 -1.08
C LEU A 46 -2.90 -13.74 -0.35
N LEU A 47 -2.98 -14.69 0.58
CA LEU A 47 -1.82 -15.16 1.34
C LEU A 47 -0.78 -15.84 0.44
N ARG A 48 -1.21 -16.49 -0.65
CA ARG A 48 -0.29 -17.07 -1.65
C ARG A 48 0.60 -16.04 -2.35
N SER A 49 0.17 -14.77 -2.38
CA SER A 49 0.98 -13.70 -2.96
C SER A 49 2.09 -13.22 -2.03
N ILE A 50 1.93 -13.39 -0.71
CA ILE A 50 2.92 -12.96 0.30
C ILE A 50 4.19 -13.82 0.26
N GLY A 51 4.09 -15.05 -0.27
CA GLY A 51 5.21 -15.98 -0.39
C GLY A 51 5.12 -17.09 0.66
N SER A 52 6.28 -17.60 1.08
CA SER A 52 6.33 -18.60 2.17
C SER A 52 5.96 -17.92 3.49
N PRO A 53 5.06 -18.50 4.31
CA PRO A 53 4.70 -17.95 5.62
C PRO A 53 5.92 -17.66 6.50
N ASP A 54 6.91 -18.55 6.50
CA ASP A 54 8.10 -18.48 7.35
C ASP A 54 9.06 -17.34 7.00
N THR A 55 8.89 -16.71 5.83
CA THR A 55 9.77 -15.63 5.34
C THR A 55 8.97 -14.38 4.99
N ALA A 56 7.75 -14.25 5.50
CA ALA A 56 6.89 -13.12 5.19
C ALA A 56 7.45 -11.85 5.85
N CYS A 57 7.76 -10.85 5.02
CA CYS A 57 8.22 -9.53 5.46
C CYS A 57 7.24 -8.47 4.96
N VAL A 58 6.66 -7.70 5.88
CA VAL A 58 5.65 -6.65 5.59
C VAL A 58 6.12 -5.70 4.48
N ALA A 59 7.36 -5.21 4.58
CA ALA A 59 7.93 -4.26 3.63
C ALA A 59 8.07 -4.82 2.20
N THR A 60 8.12 -6.14 2.05
CA THR A 60 8.20 -6.82 0.74
C THR A 60 6.87 -7.45 0.29
N ALA A 61 5.87 -7.51 1.19
CA ALA A 61 4.57 -8.08 0.89
C ALA A 61 3.85 -7.28 -0.23
N PRO A 62 3.17 -7.96 -1.17
CA PRO A 62 2.59 -7.28 -2.32
C PRO A 62 1.22 -6.67 -2.00
N VAL A 63 1.15 -5.35 -1.98
CA VAL A 63 -0.13 -4.59 -1.97
C VAL A 63 -0.55 -4.36 -3.41
N ASP A 64 -1.69 -4.92 -3.84
CA ASP A 64 -2.19 -4.86 -5.23
C ASP A 64 -1.07 -5.20 -6.25
N GLY A 65 -0.43 -6.35 -6.04
CA GLY A 65 0.59 -6.92 -6.93
C GLY A 65 1.97 -6.23 -6.92
N LYS A 66 2.17 -5.21 -6.08
CA LYS A 66 3.46 -4.51 -5.94
C LYS A 66 3.96 -4.57 -4.49
N PRO A 67 5.23 -4.93 -4.23
CA PRO A 67 5.82 -4.84 -2.89
C PRO A 67 5.65 -3.44 -2.30
N VAL A 68 5.46 -3.35 -0.98
CA VAL A 68 5.31 -2.07 -0.26
C VAL A 68 6.49 -1.14 -0.53
N LEU A 69 7.74 -1.64 -0.43
CA LEU A 69 8.94 -0.88 -0.78
C LEU A 69 8.95 -0.41 -2.25
N THR A 70 8.46 -1.23 -3.18
CA THR A 70 8.34 -0.82 -4.59
C THR A 70 7.37 0.37 -4.73
N ARG A 71 6.26 0.39 -3.98
CA ARG A 71 5.32 1.53 -3.99
C ARG A 71 5.96 2.82 -3.49
N TRP A 72 6.75 2.74 -2.41
CA TRP A 72 7.51 3.88 -1.91
C TRP A 72 8.57 4.36 -2.90
N THR A 73 9.34 3.46 -3.50
CA THR A 73 10.33 3.85 -4.53
C THR A 73 9.67 4.45 -5.78
N ASP A 74 8.52 3.93 -6.24
CA ASP A 74 7.73 4.52 -7.33
C ASP A 74 7.27 5.95 -6.99
N THR A 75 6.84 6.16 -5.74
CA THR A 75 6.44 7.49 -5.23
C THR A 75 7.62 8.45 -5.22
N ILE A 76 8.80 7.98 -4.76
CA ILE A 76 10.02 8.78 -4.71
C ILE A 76 10.53 9.12 -6.12
N ARG A 77 10.41 8.20 -7.09
CA ARG A 77 10.73 8.47 -8.51
C ARG A 77 9.91 9.63 -9.08
N GLY A 78 8.70 9.82 -8.58
CA GLY A 78 7.85 10.99 -8.90
C GLY A 78 8.39 12.33 -8.39
N CYS A 79 9.45 12.34 -7.56
CA CYS A 79 10.09 13.54 -7.05
C CYS A 79 11.51 13.72 -7.65
N PRO A 80 11.71 14.61 -8.64
CA PRO A 80 13.00 14.82 -9.27
C PRO A 80 14.14 15.21 -8.31
N ARG A 81 13.81 15.85 -7.17
CA ARG A 81 14.80 16.25 -6.15
C ARG A 81 15.44 15.07 -5.42
N LEU A 82 14.73 13.93 -5.36
CA LEU A 82 15.17 12.72 -4.68
C LEU A 82 15.85 11.72 -5.63
N LEU A 83 16.05 12.10 -6.90
CA LEU A 83 16.81 11.33 -7.89
C LEU A 83 18.27 11.78 -7.95
N PRO A 84 19.22 10.88 -8.31
CA PRO A 84 19.02 9.45 -8.60
C PRO A 84 18.89 8.61 -7.31
N LEU A 85 18.06 7.55 -7.36
CA LEU A 85 17.73 6.73 -6.18
C LEU A 85 18.97 6.13 -5.54
N GLU A 86 19.95 5.76 -6.36
CA GLU A 86 21.16 5.07 -5.98
C GLU A 86 22.06 5.89 -5.05
N SER A 87 21.92 7.22 -5.08
CA SER A 87 22.72 8.12 -4.25
C SER A 87 21.95 8.71 -3.07
N LYS A 88 20.61 8.59 -3.08
CA LYS A 88 19.73 9.38 -2.20
C LYS A 88 18.75 8.56 -1.39
N VAL A 89 18.46 7.31 -1.75
CA VAL A 89 17.44 6.51 -1.09
C VAL A 89 18.09 5.30 -0.44
N PHE A 90 17.83 5.13 0.84
CA PHE A 90 18.33 4.06 1.69
C PHE A 90 17.16 3.31 2.32
N VAL A 91 17.37 2.04 2.63
CA VAL A 91 16.40 1.20 3.35
C VAL A 91 17.07 0.70 4.62
N ALA A 92 16.56 1.10 5.79
CA ALA A 92 16.95 0.49 7.05
C ALA A 92 16.03 -0.69 7.35
N THR A 93 16.61 -1.82 7.75
CA THR A 93 15.84 -3.03 8.03
C THR A 93 16.42 -3.80 9.22
N SER A 94 15.57 -4.57 9.91
CA SER A 94 16.02 -5.46 10.99
C SER A 94 16.87 -6.61 10.44
N GLU A 95 17.62 -7.28 11.31
CA GLU A 95 18.45 -8.42 10.91
C GLU A 95 17.61 -9.56 10.30
N GLU A 96 16.42 -9.80 10.85
CA GLU A 96 15.47 -10.83 10.40
C GLU A 96 14.91 -10.54 9.00
N ASN A 97 14.68 -9.27 8.68
CA ASN A 97 14.13 -8.82 7.40
C ASN A 97 15.18 -8.70 6.30
N LEU A 98 16.47 -8.70 6.65
CA LEU A 98 17.56 -8.35 5.75
C LEU A 98 17.58 -9.21 4.47
N ALA A 99 17.42 -10.53 4.60
CA ALA A 99 17.44 -11.45 3.46
C ALA A 99 16.27 -11.20 2.49
N ALA A 100 15.07 -10.95 3.03
CA ALA A 100 13.88 -10.66 2.21
C ALA A 100 14.03 -9.31 1.49
N VAL A 101 14.52 -8.28 2.18
CA VAL A 101 14.74 -6.94 1.60
C VAL A 101 15.86 -6.97 0.55
N GLN A 102 16.94 -7.74 0.74
CA GLN A 102 17.97 -7.95 -0.28
C GLN A 102 17.43 -8.67 -1.51
N ALA A 103 16.62 -9.72 -1.34
CA ALA A 103 15.98 -10.42 -2.45
C ALA A 103 15.05 -9.48 -3.23
N TRP A 104 14.26 -8.66 -2.53
CA TRP A 104 13.45 -7.60 -3.15
C TRP A 104 14.33 -6.62 -3.94
N ALA A 105 15.39 -6.09 -3.34
CA ALA A 105 16.25 -5.10 -3.97
C ALA A 105 16.86 -5.61 -5.29
N LYS A 106 17.36 -6.85 -5.30
CA LYS A 106 17.86 -7.52 -6.51
C LYS A 106 16.78 -7.63 -7.59
N SER A 107 15.56 -7.99 -7.22
CA SER A 107 14.44 -8.11 -8.17
C SER A 107 13.96 -6.76 -8.72
N ALA A 108 14.02 -5.72 -7.90
CA ALA A 108 13.55 -4.37 -8.22
C ALA A 108 14.62 -3.50 -8.90
N GLY A 109 15.86 -3.98 -8.99
CA GLY A 109 17.00 -3.18 -9.44
C GLY A 109 17.38 -2.05 -8.47
N PHE A 110 17.10 -2.24 -7.17
CA PHE A 110 17.51 -1.31 -6.12
C PHE A 110 18.92 -1.66 -5.64
N PRO A 111 19.82 -0.68 -5.41
CA PRO A 111 21.20 -0.97 -5.03
C PRO A 111 21.29 -1.59 -3.64
N GLU A 112 21.85 -2.80 -3.57
CA GLU A 112 22.03 -3.54 -2.31
C GLU A 112 22.90 -2.79 -1.31
N ALA A 113 23.85 -1.96 -1.78
CA ALA A 113 24.69 -1.10 -0.94
C ALA A 113 23.91 -0.04 -0.15
N ASN A 114 22.66 0.24 -0.52
CA ASN A 114 21.80 1.19 0.18
C ASN A 114 20.86 0.52 1.19
N ILE A 115 20.96 -0.80 1.35
CA ILE A 115 20.26 -1.53 2.42
C ILE A 115 21.17 -1.55 3.64
N VAL A 116 20.69 -0.99 4.74
CA VAL A 116 21.41 -0.93 6.01
C VAL A 116 20.68 -1.78 7.04
N SER A 117 21.41 -2.66 7.73
CA SER A 117 20.84 -3.41 8.85
C SER A 117 20.93 -2.56 10.12
N THR A 118 19.88 -2.55 10.93
CA THR A 118 19.91 -1.92 12.25
C THR A 118 20.70 -2.74 13.27
N GLY A 119 20.96 -4.02 13.00
CA GLY A 119 21.55 -4.96 13.96
C GLY A 119 20.65 -5.27 15.17
N ALA A 120 19.44 -4.72 15.19
CA ALA A 120 18.43 -4.99 16.20
C ALA A 120 17.43 -6.04 15.68
N PRO A 121 16.86 -6.88 16.58
CA PRO A 121 15.75 -7.74 16.21
C PRO A 121 14.56 -6.90 15.75
N SER A 122 13.64 -7.51 15.02
CA SER A 122 12.41 -6.80 14.65
C SER A 122 11.60 -6.50 15.91
N GLY A 123 10.95 -5.34 15.91
CA GLY A 123 10.11 -4.88 17.02
C GLY A 123 8.73 -4.50 16.50
N ALA A 124 7.76 -4.40 17.42
CA ALA A 124 6.46 -3.87 17.08
C ALA A 124 6.61 -2.41 16.59
N GLY A 125 6.52 -2.23 15.27
CA GLY A 125 6.52 -0.98 14.53
C GLY A 125 7.87 -0.39 14.14
N CYS A 126 7.83 0.89 13.79
CA CYS A 126 8.90 1.59 13.09
C CYS A 126 9.99 2.10 14.04
N ALA A 127 11.19 1.51 13.97
CA ALA A 127 12.36 1.82 14.81
C ALA A 127 13.17 2.98 14.19
N ALA A 128 12.62 4.19 14.28
CA ALA A 128 13.15 5.36 13.60
C ALA A 128 14.54 5.79 14.08
N ALA A 129 14.81 5.73 15.38
CA ALA A 129 16.09 6.13 15.95
C ALA A 129 17.21 5.15 15.53
N GLU A 130 16.97 3.85 15.65
CA GLU A 130 17.90 2.79 15.25
C GLU A 130 18.14 2.81 13.73
N GLY A 131 17.08 2.97 12.95
CA GLY A 131 17.17 3.09 11.50
C GLY A 131 18.04 4.27 11.07
N VAL A 132 17.85 5.43 11.70
CA VAL A 132 18.67 6.63 11.42
C VAL A 132 20.11 6.45 11.92
N ALA A 133 20.33 5.82 13.07
CA ALA A 133 21.68 5.51 13.58
C ALA A 133 22.45 4.56 12.64
N ALA A 134 21.80 3.50 12.15
CA ALA A 134 22.36 2.57 11.18
C ALA A 134 22.71 3.27 9.87
N TYR A 135 21.81 4.13 9.39
CA TYR A 135 22.04 4.96 8.21
C TYR A 135 23.25 5.89 8.36
N LEU A 136 23.37 6.59 9.51
CA LEU A 136 24.51 7.48 9.77
C LEU A 136 25.83 6.71 9.81
N THR A 137 25.82 5.50 10.38
CA THR A 137 26.99 4.60 10.44
C THR A 137 27.40 4.16 9.05
N ALA A 138 26.46 3.73 8.22
CA ALA A 138 26.74 3.24 6.87
C ALA A 138 27.21 4.35 5.91
N THR A 139 26.72 5.59 6.09
CA THR A 139 26.97 6.69 5.16
C THR A 139 28.00 7.72 5.64
N GLY A 140 28.51 7.58 6.86
CA GLY A 140 29.53 8.47 7.42
C GLY A 140 29.01 9.86 7.76
N ALA A 141 27.83 9.97 8.36
CA ALA A 141 27.22 11.23 8.80
C ALA A 141 27.07 12.30 7.69
N PRO A 142 26.17 12.07 6.71
CA PRO A 142 26.06 12.94 5.55
C PRO A 142 25.54 14.32 5.94
N ASP A 143 26.15 15.35 5.36
CA ASP A 143 25.74 16.74 5.49
C ASP A 143 24.45 17.03 4.69
N SER A 144 23.35 16.40 5.10
CA SER A 144 22.10 16.42 4.36
C SER A 144 20.89 16.37 5.29
N SER A 145 19.80 17.01 4.86
CA SER A 145 18.46 16.75 5.39
C SER A 145 18.02 15.33 5.03
N LEU A 146 17.22 14.73 5.90
CA LEU A 146 16.75 13.35 5.74
C LEU A 146 15.22 13.30 5.77
N VAL A 147 14.62 12.68 4.77
CA VAL A 147 13.22 12.27 4.82
C VAL A 147 13.18 10.87 5.41
N VAL A 148 12.62 10.74 6.60
CA VAL A 148 12.40 9.47 7.27
C VAL A 148 10.98 9.02 6.95
N VAL A 149 10.84 7.79 6.44
CA VAL A 149 9.55 7.22 6.04
C VAL A 149 9.36 5.89 6.73
N ASP A 150 8.28 5.75 7.47
CA ASP A 150 7.77 4.47 7.95
C ASP A 150 7.26 3.65 6.77
N ALA A 151 7.96 2.55 6.44
CA ALA A 151 7.58 1.71 5.32
C ALA A 151 6.39 0.79 5.66
N ASP A 152 6.00 0.68 6.93
CA ASP A 152 4.86 -0.14 7.39
C ASP A 152 3.51 0.58 7.26
N SER A 153 3.56 1.78 6.68
CA SER A 153 2.43 2.60 6.34
C SER A 153 2.53 2.99 4.87
N LEU A 154 1.40 2.95 4.17
CA LEU A 154 1.25 3.43 2.80
C LEU A 154 0.38 4.69 2.79
N PRO A 155 0.81 5.76 2.11
CA PRO A 155 -0.05 6.90 1.89
C PRO A 155 -1.14 6.52 0.89
N GLU A 156 -2.14 7.38 0.76
CA GLU A 156 -3.16 7.26 -0.26
C GLU A 156 -2.61 6.97 -1.68
N PRO A 157 -3.37 6.25 -2.52
CA PRO A 157 -3.04 6.14 -3.93
C PRO A 157 -2.77 7.51 -4.56
N GLU A 158 -1.77 7.57 -5.45
CA GLU A 158 -1.35 8.81 -6.13
C GLU A 158 -0.76 9.89 -5.22
N PHE A 159 -0.38 9.53 -3.98
CA PHE A 159 0.41 10.40 -3.12
C PHE A 159 1.66 10.93 -3.85
N ALA A 160 1.94 12.22 -3.66
CA ALA A 160 3.00 12.93 -4.38
C ALA A 160 4.07 13.44 -3.39
N MET A 161 5.11 12.64 -3.16
CA MET A 161 6.23 12.95 -2.27
C MET A 161 6.86 14.32 -2.57
N GLY A 162 6.91 14.74 -3.84
CA GLY A 162 7.53 15.99 -4.25
C GLY A 162 6.99 17.22 -3.52
N ARG A 163 5.68 17.27 -3.26
CA ARG A 163 5.07 18.41 -2.55
C ARG A 163 5.46 18.46 -1.09
N VAL A 164 5.48 17.30 -0.44
CA VAL A 164 5.88 17.18 0.96
C VAL A 164 7.32 17.66 1.14
N VAL A 165 8.22 17.21 0.27
CA VAL A 165 9.62 17.65 0.26
C VAL A 165 9.71 19.15 -0.01
N GLU A 166 9.04 19.68 -1.03
CA GLU A 166 9.08 21.11 -1.37
C GLU A 166 8.59 22.00 -0.22
N HIS A 167 7.46 21.65 0.39
CA HIS A 167 6.89 22.38 1.53
C HIS A 167 7.84 22.32 2.74
N ALA A 168 8.41 21.15 3.03
CA ALA A 168 9.37 21.01 4.12
C ALA A 168 10.65 21.84 3.88
N MET A 169 11.17 21.84 2.65
CA MET A 169 12.36 22.63 2.30
C MET A 169 12.12 24.13 2.51
N LEU A 170 10.96 24.65 2.09
CA LEU A 170 10.60 26.06 2.22
C LEU A 170 10.53 26.55 3.68
N ARG A 171 10.16 25.69 4.63
CA ARG A 171 9.93 26.06 6.03
C ARG A 171 11.20 26.21 6.87
N ALA A 172 12.36 25.83 6.35
CA ALA A 172 13.66 25.87 7.04
C ALA A 172 13.74 25.12 8.40
N ASN A 173 12.70 24.39 8.81
CA ASN A 173 12.60 23.68 10.10
C ASN A 173 12.28 22.19 9.89
N ASP A 174 12.27 21.41 10.97
CA ASP A 174 11.78 20.03 10.97
C ASP A 174 10.27 20.01 10.72
N CYS A 175 9.85 19.05 9.91
CA CYS A 175 8.45 18.90 9.56
C CYS A 175 8.00 17.45 9.76
N PHE A 176 6.84 17.26 10.37
CA PHE A 176 6.26 15.94 10.60
C PHE A 176 4.95 15.84 9.86
N SER A 177 4.72 14.72 9.19
CA SER A 177 3.43 14.49 8.55
C SER A 177 2.33 14.27 9.58
N VAL A 178 1.13 14.70 9.22
CA VAL A 178 -0.08 14.48 10.01
C VAL A 178 -1.18 13.96 9.10
N THR A 179 -1.99 13.05 9.59
CA THR A 179 -3.12 12.49 8.85
C THR A 179 -4.33 12.47 9.77
N THR A 180 -5.51 12.65 9.20
CA THR A 180 -6.77 12.48 9.94
C THR A 180 -7.06 10.98 10.10
N VAL A 181 -7.49 10.60 11.29
CA VAL A 181 -7.97 9.25 11.60
C VAL A 181 -9.32 9.06 10.91
N HIS A 182 -9.35 8.27 9.84
CA HIS A 182 -10.61 7.94 9.16
C HIS A 182 -11.35 6.86 9.97
N PRO A 183 -12.64 7.04 10.31
CA PRO A 183 -13.40 6.09 11.15
C PRO A 183 -13.46 4.69 10.55
N ASP A 184 -13.53 4.61 9.22
CA ASP A 184 -13.68 3.33 8.54
C ASP A 184 -12.35 2.66 8.13
N VAL A 185 -11.19 3.28 8.39
CA VAL A 185 -9.90 2.64 8.08
C VAL A 185 -9.42 1.93 9.34
N PRO A 186 -9.16 0.62 9.32
CA PRO A 186 -8.57 -0.05 10.46
C PRO A 186 -7.16 0.50 10.68
N LEU A 187 -6.96 1.08 11.85
CA LEU A 187 -5.70 1.65 12.29
C LEU A 187 -5.15 0.76 13.39
N VAL A 188 -3.83 0.53 13.35
CA VAL A 188 -3.12 -0.07 14.48
C VAL A 188 -3.29 0.82 15.71
N GLU A 189 -3.55 0.19 16.86
CA GLU A 189 -3.99 0.80 18.13
C GLU A 189 -3.03 1.83 18.75
N ALA A 190 -1.85 2.09 18.17
CA ALA A 190 -0.83 2.99 18.72
C ALA A 190 -0.70 4.25 17.84
N ARG A 191 -1.56 5.25 18.05
CA ARG A 191 -1.66 6.41 17.14
C ARG A 191 -1.53 7.71 17.91
N CYS A 192 -0.31 8.24 17.96
CA CYS A 192 0.06 9.43 18.72
C CYS A 192 -0.76 10.66 18.25
N PRO A 193 -1.79 11.09 18.99
CA PRO A 193 -2.60 12.24 18.61
C PRO A 193 -1.73 13.50 18.59
N ILE A 194 -1.96 14.34 17.59
CA ILE A 194 -1.18 15.55 17.35
C ILE A 194 -2.11 16.73 17.13
N ALA A 195 -1.94 17.79 17.91
CA ALA A 195 -2.68 19.02 17.71
C ALA A 195 -1.87 19.95 16.80
N VAL A 196 -2.53 20.55 15.82
CA VAL A 196 -1.92 21.54 14.91
C VAL A 196 -2.70 22.86 14.98
N ASP A 197 -2.03 23.97 14.70
CA ASP A 197 -2.73 25.24 14.54
C ASP A 197 -3.61 25.22 13.28
N GLY A 198 -4.68 26.02 13.27
CA GLY A 198 -5.64 26.07 12.16
C GLY A 198 -5.11 26.72 10.88
N SER A 199 -3.79 26.86 10.70
CA SER A 199 -3.22 27.46 9.50
C SER A 199 -3.25 26.48 8.34
N GLU A 200 -3.94 26.84 7.25
CA GLU A 200 -3.99 25.99 6.05
C GLU A 200 -2.64 25.91 5.32
N THR A 201 -1.83 26.97 5.39
CA THR A 201 -0.59 27.08 4.59
C THR A 201 0.62 26.56 5.33
N ASN A 202 0.68 26.80 6.64
CA ASN A 202 1.85 26.49 7.44
C ASN A 202 1.46 26.00 8.84
N PRO A 203 0.75 24.86 8.93
CA PRO A 203 0.25 24.37 10.20
C PRO A 203 1.42 24.08 11.14
N LYS A 204 1.41 24.68 12.32
CA LYS A 204 2.40 24.41 13.38
C LYS A 204 1.88 23.31 14.29
N VAL A 205 2.77 22.44 14.75
CA VAL A 205 2.44 21.48 15.80
C VAL A 205 2.33 22.23 17.13
N LEU A 206 1.24 22.02 17.86
CA LEU A 206 0.96 22.63 19.16
C LEU A 206 1.22 21.67 20.32
N SER A 207 0.89 20.39 20.14
CA SER A 207 1.15 19.32 21.09
C SER A 207 1.14 17.97 20.39
N ILE A 208 1.78 17.00 21.02
CA ILE A 208 1.76 15.59 20.61
C ILE A 208 1.74 14.74 21.87
N ASP A 209 0.95 13.67 21.86
CA ASP A 209 0.98 12.64 22.91
C ASP A 209 1.58 11.34 22.34
N PRO A 210 2.85 11.02 22.65
CA PRO A 210 3.49 9.80 22.15
C PRO A 210 2.82 8.50 22.59
N GLN A 211 2.04 8.52 23.68
CA GLN A 211 1.37 7.34 24.24
C GLN A 211 -0.14 7.36 24.00
N GLY A 212 -0.67 8.46 23.47
CA GLY A 212 -2.09 8.62 23.21
C GLY A 212 -2.56 7.78 22.03
N VAL A 213 -3.88 7.57 22.00
CA VAL A 213 -4.59 6.94 20.88
C VAL A 213 -5.56 7.96 20.32
N ALA A 214 -5.29 8.41 19.09
CA ALA A 214 -6.14 9.37 18.39
C ALA A 214 -7.52 8.77 18.09
N ALA A 215 -8.58 9.52 18.41
CA ALA A 215 -9.96 9.15 18.12
C ALA A 215 -10.32 9.39 16.64
N ALA A 216 -11.43 8.81 16.18
CA ALA A 216 -11.95 9.05 14.83
C ALA A 216 -12.16 10.55 14.56
N GLY A 217 -11.62 11.04 13.45
CA GLY A 217 -11.64 12.46 13.07
C GLY A 217 -10.53 13.31 13.68
N GLU A 218 -9.77 12.80 14.65
CA GLU A 218 -8.60 13.50 15.19
C GLU A 218 -7.41 13.40 14.25
N LEU A 219 -6.43 14.28 14.45
CA LEU A 219 -5.15 14.22 13.77
C LEU A 219 -4.19 13.32 14.53
N MET A 220 -3.44 12.51 13.80
CA MET A 220 -2.38 11.67 14.30
C MET A 220 -1.07 11.94 13.56
N LEU A 221 0.05 11.59 14.19
CA LEU A 221 1.34 11.56 13.52
C LEU A 221 1.30 10.62 12.30
N GLY A 222 1.70 11.14 11.14
CA GLY A 222 1.78 10.38 9.89
C GLY A 222 3.11 9.64 9.73
N PRO A 223 3.26 8.85 8.65
CA PRO A 223 4.39 7.95 8.45
C PRO A 223 5.67 8.63 7.94
N LEU A 224 5.71 9.96 7.88
CA LEU A 224 6.82 10.70 7.28
C LEU A 224 7.29 11.84 8.17
N ALA A 225 8.59 12.00 8.30
CA ALA A 225 9.23 13.18 8.87
C ALA A 225 10.32 13.69 7.93
N VAL A 226 10.44 15.01 7.81
CA VAL A 226 11.53 15.68 7.09
C VAL A 226 12.40 16.38 8.12
N LEU A 227 13.59 15.84 8.33
CA LEU A 227 14.52 16.25 9.36
C LEU A 227 15.66 17.09 8.77
N ARG A 228 16.03 18.13 9.52
CA ARG A 228 17.22 18.95 9.27
C ARG A 228 18.47 18.21 9.75
N LYS A 229 19.61 18.57 9.16
CA LYS A 229 20.92 17.96 9.45
C LYS A 229 21.18 17.76 10.95
N ALA A 230 20.98 18.81 11.75
CA ALA A 230 21.19 18.75 13.21
C ALA A 230 20.27 17.71 13.87
N SER A 231 18.99 17.73 13.49
CA SER A 231 17.95 16.85 14.00
C SER A 231 18.15 15.37 13.65
N VAL A 232 18.84 15.05 12.56
CA VAL A 232 19.16 13.66 12.19
C VAL A 232 20.05 13.01 13.26
N HIS A 233 21.06 13.73 13.75
CA HIS A 233 21.94 13.23 14.80
C HIS A 233 21.24 13.11 16.15
N GLU A 234 20.36 14.07 16.46
CA GLU A 234 19.58 14.02 17.69
C GLU A 234 18.63 12.82 17.71
N LEU A 235 17.93 12.52 16.61
CA LEU A 235 17.08 11.33 16.52
C LEU A 235 17.90 10.04 16.65
N ALA A 236 19.06 9.95 16.01
CA ALA A 236 19.94 8.79 16.14
C ALA A 236 20.39 8.55 17.59
N SER A 237 20.64 9.62 18.36
CA SER A 237 21.04 9.51 19.77
C SER A 237 19.95 8.93 20.68
N MET A 238 18.70 8.86 20.21
CA MET A 238 17.60 8.25 20.96
C MET A 238 17.55 6.72 20.84
N ALA A 239 18.38 6.10 19.99
CA ALA A 239 18.39 4.64 19.81
C ALA A 239 18.68 3.89 21.13
N ASP A 240 19.51 4.48 21.99
CA ASP A 240 19.88 3.90 23.30
C ASP A 240 18.86 4.20 24.41
N ALA A 241 17.80 4.98 24.13
CA ALA A 241 16.85 5.44 25.14
C ALA A 241 15.85 4.35 25.59
N GLY A 242 15.84 3.18 24.95
CA GLY A 242 14.92 2.08 25.28
C GLY A 242 13.45 2.42 25.02
N LEU A 243 13.18 3.40 24.15
CA LEU A 243 11.83 3.78 23.78
C LEU A 243 11.23 2.72 22.84
N PRO A 244 9.94 2.36 22.98
CA PRO A 244 9.26 1.50 22.02
C PRO A 244 9.42 2.07 20.60
N PRO A 245 9.74 1.26 19.58
CA PRO A 245 9.95 1.72 18.21
C PRO A 245 8.91 2.74 17.74
N ARG A 246 7.62 2.39 17.84
CA ARG A 246 6.49 3.26 17.45
C ARG A 246 6.46 4.63 18.15
N ALA A 247 6.96 4.74 19.37
CA ALA A 247 6.92 5.97 20.14
C ALA A 247 8.10 6.91 19.83
N GLN A 248 9.17 6.42 19.20
CA GLN A 248 10.42 7.17 19.03
C GLN A 248 10.23 8.45 18.23
N LEU A 249 9.53 8.40 17.09
CA LEU A 249 9.34 9.57 16.24
C LEU A 249 8.41 10.60 16.91
N ALA A 250 7.39 10.15 17.64
CA ALA A 250 6.48 11.02 18.38
C ALA A 250 7.18 11.68 19.58
N GLU A 251 7.98 10.92 20.32
CA GLU A 251 8.80 11.41 21.43
C GLU A 251 9.86 12.41 20.92
N PHE A 252 10.48 12.13 19.78
CA PHE A 252 11.39 13.07 19.14
C PHE A 252 10.69 14.36 18.72
N CYS A 253 9.50 14.26 18.11
CA CYS A 253 8.67 15.43 17.77
C CYS A 253 8.35 16.25 19.03
N ARG A 254 8.03 15.60 20.16
CA ARG A 254 7.77 16.25 21.45
C ARG A 254 8.99 17.01 21.96
N GLN A 255 10.18 16.41 21.88
CA GLN A 255 11.44 17.05 22.28
C GLN A 255 11.75 18.26 21.38
N LYS A 256 11.55 18.13 20.06
CA LYS A 256 11.74 19.25 19.12
C LYS A 256 10.78 20.39 19.35
N LEU A 257 9.53 20.09 19.69
CA LEU A 257 8.52 21.10 20.03
C LEU A 257 8.92 21.93 21.27
N GLN A 258 9.64 21.33 22.22
CA GLN A 258 10.18 22.06 23.38
C GLN A 258 11.36 22.96 23.01
N ALA A 259 12.14 22.59 21.99
CA ALA A 259 13.29 23.35 21.53
C ALA A 259 12.91 24.50 20.57
N GLY A 260 11.80 24.38 19.84
CA GLY A 260 11.38 25.38 18.87
C GLY A 260 10.15 25.00 18.04
N PRO A 261 9.80 25.82 17.04
CA PRO A 261 8.64 25.57 16.20
C PRO A 261 8.84 24.35 15.30
N VAL A 262 7.87 23.44 15.34
CA VAL A 262 7.78 22.27 14.47
C VAL A 262 6.55 22.43 13.57
N TYR A 263 6.66 22.01 12.31
CA TYR A 263 5.58 22.18 11.33
C TYR A 263 4.94 20.85 10.93
N ALA A 264 3.64 20.86 10.77
CA ALA A 264 2.86 19.74 10.28
C ALA A 264 2.84 19.74 8.74
N LEU A 265 2.94 18.55 8.15
CA LEU A 265 2.76 18.31 6.71
C LEU A 265 1.46 17.52 6.56
N PRO A 266 0.34 18.17 6.19
CA PRO A 266 -0.92 17.46 6.03
C PRO A 266 -0.77 16.41 4.92
N LEU A 267 -1.05 15.17 5.30
CA LEU A 267 -1.24 14.04 4.42
C LEU A 267 -2.73 13.70 4.39
N GLY A 268 -3.16 13.13 3.27
CA GLY A 268 -4.47 12.50 3.20
C GLY A 268 -4.50 11.21 4.02
N THR A 269 -5.31 10.23 3.59
CA THR A 269 -5.45 8.99 4.35
C THR A 269 -4.18 8.15 4.29
N CYS A 270 -3.77 7.58 5.41
CA CYS A 270 -2.67 6.61 5.50
C CYS A 270 -3.20 5.23 5.90
N PHE A 271 -2.69 4.20 5.25
CA PHE A 271 -3.06 2.80 5.41
C PHE A 271 -1.93 2.04 6.08
N SER A 272 -2.21 1.33 7.16
CA SER A 272 -1.19 0.47 7.79
C SER A 272 -1.15 -0.90 7.11
N VAL A 273 0.04 -1.49 7.07
CA VAL A 273 0.27 -2.87 6.62
C VAL A 273 0.94 -3.71 7.70
N GLU A 274 0.99 -3.21 8.92
CA GLU A 274 1.78 -3.78 10.01
C GLU A 274 1.24 -5.13 10.52
N SER A 275 -0.08 -5.27 10.61
CA SER A 275 -0.74 -6.53 10.95
C SER A 275 -1.36 -7.18 9.72
N LEU A 276 -1.65 -8.48 9.79
CA LEU A 276 -2.30 -9.19 8.70
C LEU A 276 -3.66 -8.57 8.36
N ASP A 277 -4.46 -8.20 9.36
CA ASP A 277 -5.78 -7.60 9.15
C ASP A 277 -5.68 -6.25 8.43
N THR A 278 -4.78 -5.37 8.88
CA THR A 278 -4.56 -4.06 8.26
C THR A 278 -3.94 -4.22 6.87
N TYR A 279 -3.05 -5.19 6.67
CA TYR A 279 -2.51 -5.55 5.36
C TYR A 279 -3.61 -6.03 4.39
N LEU A 280 -4.48 -6.95 4.79
CA LEU A 280 -5.56 -7.49 3.95
C LEU A 280 -6.56 -6.40 3.56
N PHE A 281 -6.88 -5.52 4.51
CA PHE A 281 -7.67 -4.33 4.26
C PHE A 281 -7.02 -3.44 3.20
N THR A 282 -5.76 -3.05 3.43
CA THR A 282 -5.00 -2.16 2.56
C THR A 282 -4.84 -2.75 1.16
N HIS A 283 -4.48 -4.03 1.06
CA HIS A 283 -4.40 -4.75 -0.21
C HIS A 283 -5.73 -4.68 -0.97
N SER A 284 -6.84 -5.02 -0.30
CA SER A 284 -8.17 -5.03 -0.90
C SER A 284 -8.60 -3.64 -1.36
N PHE A 285 -8.27 -2.60 -0.58
CA PHE A 285 -8.58 -1.21 -0.93
C PHE A 285 -7.82 -0.78 -2.19
N PHE A 286 -6.52 -1.03 -2.25
CA PHE A 286 -5.70 -0.63 -3.40
C PHE A 286 -6.10 -1.39 -4.68
N GLU A 287 -6.44 -2.68 -4.58
CA GLU A 287 -6.96 -3.44 -5.72
C GLU A 287 -8.29 -2.88 -6.22
N TRP A 288 -9.21 -2.62 -5.30
CA TRP A 288 -10.51 -2.02 -5.63
C TRP A 288 -10.35 -0.62 -6.23
N TYR A 289 -9.48 0.22 -5.66
CA TYR A 289 -9.20 1.57 -6.17
C TYR A 289 -8.67 1.52 -7.61
N ARG A 290 -7.73 0.61 -7.91
CA ARG A 290 -7.23 0.42 -9.28
C ARG A 290 -8.35 0.00 -10.24
N GLN A 291 -9.23 -0.92 -9.82
CA GLN A 291 -10.38 -1.34 -10.63
C GLN A 291 -11.36 -0.18 -10.88
N GLN A 292 -11.65 0.64 -9.86
CA GLN A 292 -12.49 1.84 -10.02
C GLN A 292 -11.87 2.82 -11.01
N LYS A 293 -10.57 3.10 -10.85
CA LYS A 293 -9.84 3.99 -11.77
C LYS A 293 -9.87 3.47 -13.21
N GLN A 294 -9.67 2.16 -13.42
CA GLN A 294 -9.76 1.54 -14.74
C GLN A 294 -11.20 1.61 -15.30
N SER A 295 -12.21 1.37 -14.48
CA SER A 295 -13.62 1.48 -14.86
C SER A 295 -13.99 2.91 -15.27
N MET A 296 -13.56 3.91 -14.50
CA MET A 296 -13.79 5.33 -14.82
C MET A 296 -13.07 5.76 -16.10
N ALA A 297 -11.85 5.25 -16.33
CA ALA A 297 -11.11 5.52 -17.56
C ALA A 297 -11.70 4.82 -18.80
N ALA A 298 -12.37 3.68 -18.61
CA ALA A 298 -12.98 2.90 -19.69
C ALA A 298 -14.40 3.35 -20.04
N GLN A 299 -15.08 4.11 -19.18
CA GLN A 299 -16.38 4.67 -19.51
C GLN A 299 -16.20 5.71 -20.63
N PRO A 300 -16.77 5.50 -21.83
CA PRO A 300 -16.79 6.55 -22.84
C PRO A 300 -17.49 7.75 -22.21
N LEU A 301 -16.87 8.93 -22.25
CA LEU A 301 -17.47 10.18 -21.83
C LEU A 301 -18.89 10.22 -22.42
N ARG A 302 -19.91 10.01 -21.58
CA ARG A 302 -21.29 9.99 -22.05
C ARG A 302 -21.54 11.38 -22.61
N VAL A 303 -21.86 11.44 -23.90
CA VAL A 303 -22.10 12.70 -24.63
C VAL A 303 -23.22 13.52 -23.96
N GLU A 304 -24.04 12.88 -23.13
CA GLU A 304 -25.09 13.51 -22.32
C GLU A 304 -24.53 14.46 -21.24
N ASP A 305 -23.36 14.21 -20.64
CA ASP A 305 -22.75 15.14 -19.68
C ASP A 305 -22.14 16.36 -20.38
N SER A 306 -21.69 16.22 -21.63
CA SER A 306 -21.34 17.37 -22.48
C SER A 306 -22.56 18.21 -22.86
N ASN A 307 -23.78 17.64 -22.86
CA ASN A 307 -25.01 18.41 -23.09
C ASN A 307 -25.43 19.24 -21.86
N ILE A 308 -25.08 18.81 -20.65
CA ILE A 308 -25.34 19.58 -19.42
C ILE A 308 -24.46 20.85 -19.39
N PHE A 309 -23.18 20.73 -19.75
CA PHE A 309 -22.30 21.90 -19.92
C PHE A 309 -22.75 22.80 -21.08
N LEU A 310 -23.29 22.24 -22.18
CA LEU A 310 -23.86 23.04 -23.28
C LEU A 310 -25.16 23.77 -22.88
N ALA A 311 -25.96 23.21 -21.97
CA ALA A 311 -27.23 23.78 -21.52
C ALA A 311 -27.05 24.90 -20.47
N GLU A 312 -26.02 24.85 -19.62
CA GLU A 312 -25.70 25.95 -18.71
C GLU A 312 -25.03 27.14 -19.44
N ASP A 313 -24.17 26.89 -20.43
CA ASP A 313 -23.45 27.94 -21.17
C ASP A 313 -24.21 28.56 -22.35
N THR A 314 -25.39 28.02 -22.71
CA THR A 314 -26.32 28.70 -23.63
C THR A 314 -26.94 29.94 -22.98
N ARG A 315 -26.90 30.08 -21.65
CA ARG A 315 -27.38 31.27 -20.93
C ARG A 315 -26.41 32.46 -20.99
N LEU A 316 -25.16 32.26 -21.40
CA LEU A 316 -24.08 33.27 -21.33
C LEU A 316 -23.63 33.85 -22.68
N GLY A 317 -24.32 33.58 -23.79
CA GLY A 317 -24.19 34.37 -25.04
C GLY A 317 -22.83 34.35 -25.76
N GLY A 318 -21.94 33.40 -25.48
CA GLY A 318 -20.63 33.30 -26.16
C GLY A 318 -20.69 32.66 -27.56
N ASP A 319 -19.85 33.16 -28.48
CA ASP A 319 -19.65 32.70 -29.87
C ASP A 319 -19.23 31.22 -29.94
N VAL A 320 -19.92 30.45 -30.80
CA VAL A 320 -19.84 28.99 -30.95
C VAL A 320 -18.45 28.52 -31.39
N THR A 321 -17.74 29.33 -32.19
CA THR A 321 -16.41 28.97 -32.73
C THR A 321 -15.33 28.97 -31.65
N SER A 322 -15.30 30.02 -30.81
CA SER A 322 -14.39 30.12 -29.66
C SER A 322 -14.61 29.02 -28.61
N LYS A 323 -15.82 28.45 -28.57
CA LYS A 323 -16.21 27.36 -27.66
C LYS A 323 -15.70 26.01 -28.16
N LEU A 324 -15.79 25.76 -29.46
CA LEU A 324 -15.28 24.54 -30.09
C LEU A 324 -13.75 24.44 -29.95
N ASP A 325 -13.04 25.56 -30.15
CA ASP A 325 -11.59 25.63 -29.98
C ASP A 325 -11.15 25.37 -28.54
N ARG A 326 -11.92 25.84 -27.55
CA ARG A 326 -11.63 25.61 -26.13
C ARG A 326 -11.90 24.16 -25.70
N GLN A 327 -12.90 23.51 -26.29
CA GLN A 327 -13.16 22.08 -26.10
C GLN A 327 -12.08 21.22 -26.77
N LEU A 328 -11.67 21.57 -27.99
CA LEU A 328 -10.53 20.93 -28.67
C LEU A 328 -9.24 21.12 -27.86
N GLU A 329 -8.98 22.29 -27.30
CA GLU A 329 -7.84 22.54 -26.43
C GLU A 329 -7.92 21.71 -25.13
N LEU A 330 -9.08 21.60 -24.48
CA LEU A 330 -9.27 20.75 -23.29
C LEU A 330 -9.09 19.26 -23.61
N LEU A 331 -9.69 18.77 -24.70
CA LEU A 331 -9.56 17.39 -25.14
C LEU A 331 -8.12 17.07 -25.58
N GLU A 332 -7.46 17.99 -26.29
CA GLU A 332 -6.05 17.87 -26.62
C GLU A 332 -5.17 17.96 -25.37
N THR A 333 -5.53 18.73 -24.34
CA THR A 333 -4.73 18.80 -23.11
C THR A 333 -4.88 17.53 -22.29
N VAL A 334 -6.08 16.96 -22.21
CA VAL A 334 -6.34 15.67 -21.58
C VAL A 334 -5.65 14.53 -22.34
N ALA A 335 -5.72 14.55 -23.68
CA ALA A 335 -5.11 13.53 -24.54
C ALA A 335 -3.58 13.65 -24.65
N LYS A 336 -3.01 14.86 -24.75
CA LYS A 336 -1.56 15.09 -24.89
C LYS A 336 -0.80 15.06 -23.57
N LYS A 337 -1.44 15.38 -22.42
CA LYS A 337 -0.72 15.45 -21.15
C LYS A 337 -0.89 14.24 -20.25
N GLY A 338 -1.94 13.41 -20.41
CA GLY A 338 -2.19 12.28 -19.50
C GLY A 338 -2.26 12.66 -18.00
N GLN A 339 -2.26 13.96 -17.70
CA GLN A 339 -2.27 14.54 -16.38
C GLN A 339 -3.67 15.08 -16.18
N ILE A 340 -4.50 14.27 -15.54
CA ILE A 340 -5.78 14.74 -15.00
C ILE A 340 -5.43 15.92 -14.07
N PRO A 341 -6.03 17.12 -14.25
CA PRO A 341 -5.71 18.30 -13.45
C PRO A 341 -5.77 17.97 -11.97
N TRP A 342 -4.86 18.49 -11.15
CA TRP A 342 -4.77 18.11 -9.73
C TRP A 342 -6.08 18.31 -8.92
N SER A 343 -7.00 19.15 -9.42
CA SER A 343 -8.36 19.37 -8.92
C SER A 343 -9.35 18.22 -9.21
N SER A 344 -8.89 17.15 -9.85
CA SER A 344 -9.67 15.94 -10.17
C SER A 344 -9.27 14.73 -9.34
N ARG A 345 -8.40 14.92 -8.32
CA ARG A 345 -8.15 13.87 -7.33
C ARG A 345 -9.49 13.42 -6.80
N LEU A 346 -9.73 12.12 -6.91
CA LEU A 346 -10.92 11.52 -6.34
C LEU A 346 -10.87 11.78 -4.84
N ASP A 347 -11.93 12.38 -4.32
CA ASP A 347 -12.08 12.48 -2.87
C ASP A 347 -12.14 11.06 -2.31
N LEU A 348 -11.11 10.72 -1.52
CA LEU A 348 -10.97 9.37 -1.00
C LEU A 348 -11.96 9.10 0.13
N GLY A 349 -12.50 10.11 0.80
CA GLY A 349 -13.47 9.90 1.88
C GLY A 349 -14.70 9.10 1.39
N PRO A 350 -15.44 9.59 0.39
CA PRO A 350 -16.56 8.86 -0.22
C PRO A 350 -16.16 7.50 -0.80
N MET A 351 -14.94 7.39 -1.35
CA MET A 351 -14.45 6.13 -1.91
C MET A 351 -14.16 5.08 -0.83
N ILE A 352 -13.54 5.47 0.29
CA ILE A 352 -13.28 4.58 1.43
C ILE A 352 -14.61 4.08 2.00
N HIS A 353 -15.59 4.96 2.19
CA HIS A 353 -16.91 4.56 2.66
C HIS A 353 -17.60 3.55 1.72
N THR A 354 -17.53 3.81 0.40
CA THR A 354 -18.06 2.89 -0.61
C THR A 354 -17.33 1.54 -0.57
N PHE A 355 -16.00 1.58 -0.47
CA PHE A 355 -15.17 0.39 -0.35
C PHE A 355 -15.53 -0.42 0.88
N MET A 356 -15.76 0.22 2.03
CA MET A 356 -16.10 -0.45 3.29
C MET A 356 -17.36 -1.28 3.18
N THR A 357 -18.39 -0.74 2.54
CA THR A 357 -19.62 -1.49 2.26
C THR A 357 -19.34 -2.74 1.40
N VAL A 358 -18.43 -2.62 0.42
CA VAL A 358 -18.00 -3.76 -0.41
C VAL A 358 -17.16 -4.75 0.39
N TYR A 359 -16.24 -4.25 1.23
CA TYR A 359 -15.31 -5.03 2.03
C TYR A 359 -16.04 -5.86 3.09
N GLU A 360 -16.93 -5.25 3.88
CA GLU A 360 -17.73 -5.94 4.87
C GLU A 360 -18.63 -7.02 4.25
N ARG A 361 -19.26 -6.72 3.11
CA ARG A 361 -20.04 -7.72 2.38
C ARG A 361 -19.17 -8.90 1.97
N ARG A 362 -17.96 -8.66 1.45
CA ARG A 362 -17.02 -9.72 1.07
C ARG A 362 -16.58 -10.54 2.29
N GLN A 363 -16.33 -9.90 3.43
CA GLN A 363 -15.99 -10.59 4.67
C GLN A 363 -17.14 -11.46 5.17
N LYS A 364 -18.37 -10.94 5.18
CA LYS A 364 -19.57 -11.71 5.52
C LYS A 364 -19.80 -12.88 4.56
N GLU A 365 -19.64 -12.66 3.26
CA GLU A 365 -19.72 -13.74 2.26
C GLU A 365 -18.63 -14.79 2.45
N ALA A 366 -17.41 -14.39 2.78
CA ALA A 366 -16.31 -15.30 3.06
C ALA A 366 -16.58 -16.14 4.32
N ALA A 367 -17.10 -15.52 5.38
CA ALA A 367 -17.50 -16.19 6.62
C ALA A 367 -18.70 -17.13 6.43
N MET A 368 -19.65 -16.80 5.54
CA MET A 368 -20.81 -17.63 5.24
C MET A 368 -20.51 -18.76 4.25
N ARG A 369 -19.48 -18.63 3.42
CA ARG A 369 -19.07 -19.72 2.54
C ARG A 369 -18.47 -20.82 3.42
N PRO A 370 -19.13 -21.99 3.55
CA PRO A 370 -18.49 -23.10 4.23
C PRO A 370 -17.16 -23.34 3.52
N GLU A 371 -16.08 -23.49 4.28
CA GLU A 371 -14.82 -23.92 3.70
C GLU A 371 -15.13 -25.13 2.82
N PRO A 372 -14.68 -25.15 1.55
CA PRO A 372 -14.98 -26.24 0.65
C PRO A 372 -14.36 -27.50 1.25
N THR A 373 -15.16 -28.25 2.00
CA THR A 373 -14.75 -29.51 2.59
C THR A 373 -14.41 -30.42 1.43
N LEU A 374 -13.21 -31.00 1.48
CA LEU A 374 -12.86 -32.07 0.56
C LEU A 374 -13.98 -33.11 0.64
N PRO A 375 -14.58 -33.53 -0.49
CA PRO A 375 -15.58 -34.59 -0.47
C PRO A 375 -15.06 -35.78 0.35
N ASP A 376 -15.91 -36.44 1.15
CA ASP A 376 -15.51 -37.48 2.10
C ASP A 376 -14.56 -38.53 1.50
N ARG A 377 -14.78 -38.89 0.23
CA ARG A 377 -13.92 -39.82 -0.52
C ARG A 377 -12.44 -39.40 -0.60
N PHE A 378 -12.12 -38.11 -0.56
CA PHE A 378 -10.76 -37.60 -0.56
C PHE A 378 -10.21 -37.36 0.86
N MET A 379 -11.09 -37.20 1.85
CA MET A 379 -10.68 -37.13 3.27
C MET A 379 -10.37 -38.50 3.85
N GLN A 380 -11.03 -39.55 3.35
CA GLN A 380 -10.92 -40.93 3.82
C GLN A 380 -10.56 -41.85 2.65
N PRO A 381 -9.29 -41.96 2.24
CA PRO A 381 -8.86 -42.77 1.10
C PRO A 381 -9.22 -44.25 1.27
N GLU A 382 -9.37 -44.75 2.50
CA GLU A 382 -9.85 -46.08 2.83
C GLU A 382 -11.29 -46.36 2.37
N THR A 383 -12.11 -45.32 2.14
CA THR A 383 -13.46 -45.47 1.59
C THR A 383 -13.47 -45.80 0.10
N TRP A 384 -12.34 -45.61 -0.60
CA TRP A 384 -12.22 -46.03 -1.98
C TRP A 384 -12.30 -47.54 -2.03
N LYS A 385 -13.33 -48.05 -2.70
CA LYS A 385 -13.46 -49.48 -3.02
C LYS A 385 -12.43 -49.84 -4.09
N TYR A 386 -11.18 -49.90 -3.66
CA TYR A 386 -10.06 -50.33 -4.44
C TYR A 386 -10.19 -51.83 -4.66
N ARG A 387 -10.80 -52.20 -5.80
CA ARG A 387 -10.73 -53.57 -6.30
C ARG A 387 -9.27 -53.79 -6.66
N THR A 388 -8.58 -54.54 -5.82
CA THR A 388 -7.17 -54.88 -6.01
C THR A 388 -6.97 -55.30 -7.46
N ALA A 389 -5.92 -54.78 -8.10
CA ALA A 389 -5.47 -55.29 -9.39
C ALA A 389 -5.50 -56.82 -9.34
N ARG A 390 -5.97 -57.44 -10.43
CA ARG A 390 -6.17 -58.89 -10.47
C ARG A 390 -4.89 -59.54 -9.97
N LYS A 391 -4.99 -60.34 -8.90
CA LYS A 391 -3.84 -61.03 -8.33
C LYS A 391 -3.30 -61.98 -9.41
N GLU A 392 -2.23 -61.56 -10.07
CA GLU A 392 -1.50 -62.36 -11.03
C GLU A 392 -0.43 -63.15 -10.29
N HIS A 393 -0.05 -64.27 -10.89
CA HIS A 393 1.06 -65.05 -10.39
C HIS A 393 2.37 -64.23 -10.50
N PRO A 394 3.27 -64.21 -9.50
CA PRO A 394 4.47 -63.37 -9.51
C PRO A 394 5.38 -63.55 -10.73
N VAL A 395 5.35 -64.74 -11.35
CA VAL A 395 6.14 -65.07 -12.55
C VAL A 395 5.44 -64.65 -13.85
N PHE A 396 4.13 -64.43 -13.82
CA PHE A 396 3.29 -64.10 -14.98
C PHE A 396 2.61 -62.73 -14.82
N THR A 397 3.31 -61.75 -14.25
CA THR A 397 2.81 -60.38 -14.14
C THR A 397 3.00 -59.62 -15.44
N THR A 398 1.93 -59.06 -16.00
CA THR A 398 2.03 -58.19 -17.17
C THR A 398 2.36 -56.75 -16.76
N SER A 399 3.02 -55.98 -17.62
CA SER A 399 3.26 -54.54 -17.39
C SER A 399 1.96 -53.75 -17.23
N ASN A 400 0.88 -54.21 -17.85
CA ASN A 400 -0.44 -53.60 -17.73
C ASN A 400 -1.04 -53.78 -16.32
N ASN A 401 -0.69 -54.86 -15.62
CA ASN A 401 -1.16 -55.10 -14.25
C ASN A 401 -0.52 -54.14 -13.22
N ILE A 402 0.55 -53.42 -13.60
CA ILE A 402 1.15 -52.37 -12.76
C ILE A 402 0.18 -51.19 -12.59
N TYR A 403 -0.64 -50.91 -13.62
CA TYR A 403 -1.62 -49.83 -13.57
C TYR A 403 -2.75 -50.18 -12.62
N GLY A 404 -2.86 -49.40 -11.54
CA GLY A 404 -3.86 -49.62 -10.52
C GLY A 404 -3.54 -50.78 -9.58
N ALA A 405 -2.27 -51.19 -9.43
CA ALA A 405 -1.80 -52.14 -8.39
C ALA A 405 -1.44 -51.49 -7.04
N LYS A 406 -1.32 -50.16 -6.99
CA LYS A 406 -1.06 -49.40 -5.75
C LYS A 406 -2.37 -48.88 -5.15
N VAL A 407 -2.53 -49.08 -3.85
CA VAL A 407 -3.65 -48.53 -3.07
C VAL A 407 -3.44 -47.02 -2.91
N PRO A 408 -4.47 -46.19 -3.12
CA PRO A 408 -4.40 -44.75 -2.82
C PRO A 408 -4.14 -44.52 -1.33
N VAL A 409 -3.24 -43.57 -1.02
CA VAL A 409 -2.90 -43.19 0.36
C VAL A 409 -3.09 -41.69 0.57
N GLN A 410 -3.24 -41.24 1.82
CA GLN A 410 -3.50 -39.83 2.15
C GLN A 410 -2.52 -38.83 1.49
N PRO A 411 -1.19 -39.08 1.45
CA PRO A 411 -0.26 -38.18 0.76
C PRO A 411 -0.49 -38.01 -0.75
N GLN A 412 -1.31 -38.88 -1.37
CA GLN A 412 -1.69 -38.79 -2.78
C GLN A 412 -3.04 -38.08 -2.98
N MET A 413 -3.80 -37.83 -1.92
CA MET A 413 -5.08 -37.11 -2.01
C MET A 413 -4.84 -35.62 -2.24
N PRO A 414 -5.70 -34.93 -3.02
CA PRO A 414 -5.55 -33.50 -3.23
C PRO A 414 -5.92 -32.71 -1.97
N ASN A 415 -5.23 -31.60 -1.73
CA ASN A 415 -5.54 -30.69 -0.61
C ASN A 415 -6.82 -29.85 -0.86
N SER A 416 -7.27 -29.75 -2.11
CA SER A 416 -8.55 -29.13 -2.47
C SER A 416 -9.18 -29.82 -3.69
N TYR A 417 -10.51 -29.84 -3.76
CA TYR A 417 -11.25 -30.40 -4.89
C TYR A 417 -12.29 -29.41 -5.40
N HIS A 418 -12.07 -28.88 -6.61
CA HIS A 418 -12.96 -27.93 -7.27
C HIS A 418 -13.85 -28.65 -8.30
N GLY A 419 -14.77 -29.47 -7.82
CA GLY A 419 -15.74 -30.16 -8.68
C GLY A 419 -16.76 -29.19 -9.28
N LEU A 420 -17.06 -29.33 -10.57
CA LEU A 420 -18.18 -28.62 -11.19
C LEU A 420 -19.50 -29.31 -10.81
N ASN A 421 -20.37 -28.61 -10.06
CA ASN A 421 -21.71 -29.10 -9.78
C ASN A 421 -22.65 -28.81 -10.96
N GLY A 422 -22.91 -29.82 -11.79
CA GLY A 422 -23.85 -29.72 -12.91
C GLY A 422 -25.32 -29.78 -12.53
N GLN A 423 -25.71 -29.75 -11.25
CA GLN A 423 -27.13 -29.79 -10.83
C GLN A 423 -27.96 -28.67 -11.46
N PHE A 424 -27.39 -27.45 -11.54
CA PHE A 424 -28.07 -26.33 -12.17
C PHE A 424 -28.28 -26.59 -13.67
N THR A 425 -27.23 -27.00 -14.39
CA THR A 425 -27.29 -27.20 -15.85
C THR A 425 -28.11 -28.43 -16.27
N LYS A 426 -28.23 -29.44 -15.40
CA LYS A 426 -29.00 -30.67 -15.68
C LYS A 426 -30.49 -30.42 -15.94
N GLY A 427 -31.05 -29.32 -15.42
CA GLY A 427 -32.46 -28.96 -15.61
C GLY A 427 -32.75 -28.24 -16.94
N PHE A 428 -31.73 -27.78 -17.64
CA PHE A 428 -31.91 -27.10 -18.94
C PHE A 428 -32.07 -28.17 -20.02
N ALA A 429 -33.32 -28.35 -20.48
CA ALA A 429 -33.56 -29.08 -21.72
C ALA A 429 -32.85 -28.35 -22.87
N GLY A 430 -32.42 -29.11 -23.89
CA GLY A 430 -31.73 -28.58 -25.09
C GLY A 430 -32.58 -27.58 -25.90
N PRO A 431 -32.25 -27.35 -27.18
CA PRO A 431 -32.60 -26.13 -27.92
C PRO A 431 -34.01 -25.58 -27.64
N TYR A 432 -34.06 -24.42 -26.99
CA TYR A 432 -35.28 -23.68 -26.72
C TYR A 432 -35.87 -23.15 -28.03
N LYS A 433 -37.13 -23.51 -28.31
CA LYS A 433 -37.89 -22.97 -29.44
C LYS A 433 -38.83 -21.89 -28.91
N ALA A 434 -38.68 -20.66 -29.41
CA ALA A 434 -39.64 -19.59 -29.14
C ALA A 434 -40.94 -19.87 -29.92
N GLN A 435 -41.97 -20.36 -29.22
CA GLN A 435 -43.33 -20.51 -29.75
C GLN A 435 -44.26 -19.53 -29.01
N SER A 436 -44.13 -18.23 -29.30
CA SER A 436 -45.10 -17.23 -28.89
C SER A 436 -45.64 -16.51 -30.13
N LEU A 437 -46.95 -16.32 -30.19
CA LEU A 437 -47.53 -15.32 -31.09
C LEU A 437 -47.28 -13.94 -30.46
N ASN A 438 -46.89 -12.96 -31.27
CA ASN A 438 -46.90 -11.56 -30.85
C ASN A 438 -48.38 -11.16 -30.69
N VAL A 439 -48.88 -11.18 -29.45
CA VAL A 439 -50.19 -10.60 -29.10
C VAL A 439 -49.99 -9.14 -28.73
#